data_AF-A0A242NU27-F1
#
_entry.id   AF-A0A242NU27-F1
#
_cell.length_a   1.000
_cell.length_b   1.000
_cell.length_c   1.000
_cell.angle_alpha   90.00
_cell.angle_beta   90.00
_cell.angle_gamma   90.00
#
_symmetry.space_group_name_H-M   'P 1'
#
loop_
_entity.id
_entity.type
_entity.pdbx_description
1 polymer ?
#
loop_
_entity_poly.entity_id
_entity_poly.type
_entity_poly.pdbx_seq_one_letter_code
_entity_poly.pdbx_strand_id
1 'polypeptide(L)'
;MEQRINNVYDGQVANNIYNISIEPKTKKLDVNQLSLKELLDEALRLKAENRKIIKRKYLNVPSISIVFLSLFLIFVSLLNVKSILTNGISNPLFSSNTLFAIVLISMISLSILSRMLYSRTKFLNPLFVENNKVIYELELEIQRRELRGEN
;
A
#
# COMPACT_ATOMS: atom_id res chain seq x y z
N MET A 1 -9.99 16.99 49.45
CA MET A 1 -9.21 18.08 48.82
C MET A 1 -8.66 17.55 47.52
N GLU A 2 -9.25 18.00 46.41
CA GLU A 2 -8.95 17.51 45.06
C GLU A 2 -7.60 18.06 44.57
N GLN A 3 -6.74 17.15 44.09
CA GLN A 3 -5.44 17.46 43.51
C GLN A 3 -5.63 18.10 42.13
N ARG A 4 -5.28 19.39 42.01
CA ARG A 4 -5.07 20.03 40.71
C ARG A 4 -3.75 19.53 40.12
N ILE A 5 -3.83 18.80 39.02
CA ILE A 5 -2.68 18.38 38.22
C ILE A 5 -2.17 19.61 37.45
N ASN A 6 -0.89 19.91 37.64
CA ASN A 6 -0.19 21.07 37.07
C ASN A 6 -0.04 20.96 35.53
N ASN A 7 -0.67 21.89 34.81
CA ASN A 7 -0.48 22.18 33.39
C ASN A 7 0.89 22.85 33.12
N VAL A 8 1.99 22.09 33.17
CA VAL A 8 3.33 22.59 32.83
C VAL A 8 3.86 22.02 31.49
N TYR A 9 3.02 21.35 30.70
CA TYR A 9 3.44 20.70 29.45
C TYR A 9 3.06 21.42 28.14
N ASP A 10 2.46 22.62 28.19
CA ASP A 10 1.90 23.28 26.99
C ASP A 10 2.85 24.21 26.21
N GLY A 11 4.04 24.54 26.72
CA GLY A 11 4.87 25.59 26.13
C GLY A 11 5.80 25.16 24.98
N GLN A 12 6.29 23.92 24.99
CA GLN A 12 7.37 23.51 24.07
C GLN A 12 6.90 22.65 22.89
N VAL A 13 5.74 22.01 22.98
CA VAL A 13 5.18 21.23 21.86
C VAL A 13 4.50 22.14 20.85
N ALA A 14 3.93 23.28 21.28
CA ALA A 14 3.32 24.27 20.39
C ALA A 14 4.34 24.83 19.37
N ASN A 15 5.56 25.18 19.81
CA ASN A 15 6.55 25.85 18.97
C ASN A 15 7.16 25.00 17.84
N ASN A 16 7.05 23.67 17.88
CA ASN A 16 7.53 22.79 16.81
C ASN A 16 6.46 22.41 15.77
N ILE A 17 5.18 22.72 16.04
CA ILE A 17 4.06 22.39 15.12
C ILE A 17 3.85 23.49 14.07
N TYR A 18 4.30 24.72 14.34
CA TYR A 18 4.17 25.86 13.43
C TYR A 18 4.99 25.78 12.14
N ASN A 19 5.69 24.67 11.88
CA ASN A 19 6.61 24.54 10.74
C ASN A 19 6.34 23.29 9.88
N ILE A 20 5.09 22.82 9.87
CA ILE A 20 4.69 21.77 8.93
C ILE A 20 4.42 22.46 7.58
N SER A 21 5.43 22.51 6.72
CA SER A 21 5.22 22.91 5.34
C SER A 21 4.59 21.73 4.60
N ILE A 22 3.31 21.85 4.23
CA ILE A 22 2.70 20.93 3.28
C ILE A 22 3.10 21.45 1.89
N GLU A 23 3.59 20.58 1.02
CA GLU A 23 3.77 20.88 -0.40
C GLU A 23 2.53 20.38 -1.16
N PRO A 24 1.43 21.15 -1.25
CA PRO A 24 0.54 20.99 -2.38
C PRO A 24 1.33 21.31 -3.65
N LYS A 25 1.00 20.63 -4.76
CA LYS A 25 1.68 20.62 -6.08
C LYS A 25 2.04 21.98 -6.71
N THR A 26 1.83 23.11 -6.04
CA THR A 26 2.05 24.46 -6.57
C THR A 26 2.62 25.49 -5.58
N LYS A 27 2.83 25.21 -4.28
CA LYS A 27 3.51 26.14 -3.34
C LYS A 27 3.65 25.50 -1.96
N LYS A 28 4.81 25.62 -1.30
CA LYS A 28 4.94 25.39 0.15
C LYS A 28 4.03 26.38 0.87
N LEU A 29 2.86 25.92 1.29
CA LEU A 29 1.90 26.72 2.05
C LEU A 29 1.91 26.21 3.48
N ASP A 30 2.16 27.14 4.39
CA ASP A 30 2.13 26.91 5.83
C ASP A 30 0.68 26.56 6.22
N VAL A 31 0.47 25.47 6.97
CA VAL A 31 -0.87 24.98 7.35
C VAL A 31 -1.70 26.07 8.03
N ASN A 32 -1.03 26.99 8.71
CA ASN A 32 -1.63 28.12 9.42
C ASN A 32 -2.26 29.17 8.48
N GLN A 33 -1.90 29.20 7.20
CA GLN A 33 -2.41 30.16 6.22
C GLN A 33 -3.60 29.64 5.41
N LEU A 34 -3.88 28.34 5.48
CA LEU A 34 -4.98 27.71 4.76
C LEU A 34 -6.29 27.86 5.53
N SER A 35 -7.39 28.05 4.82
CA SER A 35 -8.74 28.03 5.40
C SER A 35 -9.13 26.62 5.86
N LEU A 36 -10.09 26.49 6.79
CA LEU A 36 -10.58 25.18 7.27
C LEU A 36 -11.05 24.29 6.12
N LYS A 37 -11.72 24.88 5.12
CA LYS A 37 -12.18 24.18 3.92
C LYS A 37 -11.01 23.64 3.07
N GLU A 38 -9.95 24.41 2.90
CA GLU A 38 -8.76 23.97 2.16
C GLU A 38 -8.00 22.85 2.90
N LEU A 39 -7.95 22.89 4.23
CA LEU A 39 -7.39 21.83 5.05
C LEU A 39 -8.17 20.51 4.89
N LEU A 40 -9.49 20.58 4.93
CA LEU A 40 -10.38 19.43 4.72
C LEU A 40 -10.23 18.84 3.31
N ASP A 41 -10.23 19.68 2.29
CA ASP A 41 -10.07 19.25 0.89
C ASP A 41 -8.72 18.56 0.67
N GLU A 42 -7.64 19.10 1.24
CA GLU A 42 -6.30 18.52 1.13
C GLU A 42 -6.19 17.19 1.88
N ALA A 43 -6.77 17.09 3.08
CA ALA A 43 -6.84 15.84 3.84
C ALA A 43 -7.62 14.75 3.08
N LEU A 44 -8.77 15.10 2.47
CA LEU A 44 -9.56 14.20 1.64
C LEU A 44 -8.79 13.75 0.38
N ARG A 45 -8.07 14.67 -0.25
CA ARG A 45 -7.22 14.39 -1.42
C ARG A 45 -6.13 13.37 -1.09
N LEU A 46 -5.39 13.59 0.00
CA LEU A 46 -4.32 12.68 0.45
C LEU A 46 -4.88 11.31 0.87
N LYS A 47 -6.04 11.28 1.56
CA LYS A 47 -6.75 10.02 1.87
C LYS A 47 -7.13 9.25 0.61
N ALA A 48 -7.61 9.94 -0.43
CA ALA A 48 -7.95 9.33 -1.71
C ALA A 48 -6.70 8.79 -2.43
N GLU A 49 -5.58 9.51 -2.36
CA GLU A 49 -4.29 9.06 -2.88
C GLU A 49 -3.78 7.81 -2.15
N ASN A 50 -3.86 7.78 -0.82
CA ASN A 50 -3.51 6.61 -0.02
C ASN A 50 -4.37 5.39 -0.34
N ARG A 51 -5.67 5.55 -0.60
CA ARG A 51 -6.52 4.45 -1.10
C ARG A 51 -6.02 3.90 -2.44
N LYS A 52 -5.58 4.77 -3.36
CA LYS A 52 -4.99 4.34 -4.65
C LYS A 52 -3.66 3.61 -4.43
N ILE A 53 -2.82 4.10 -3.53
CA ILE A 53 -1.54 3.47 -3.17
C ILE A 53 -1.76 2.08 -2.58
N ILE A 54 -2.67 1.95 -1.61
CA ILE A 54 -3.07 0.66 -1.01
C ILE A 54 -3.53 -0.29 -2.13
N LYS A 55 -4.47 0.13 -2.97
CA LYS A 55 -4.99 -0.70 -4.07
C LYS A 55 -3.88 -1.18 -5.01
N ARG A 56 -2.94 -0.31 -5.37
CA ARG A 56 -1.79 -0.66 -6.21
C ARG A 56 -0.81 -1.59 -5.49
N LYS A 57 -0.56 -1.37 -4.20
CA LYS A 57 0.32 -2.23 -3.40
C LYS A 57 -0.24 -3.65 -3.34
N TYR A 58 -1.53 -3.80 -3.02
CA TYR A 58 -2.21 -5.10 -2.91
C TYR A 58 -2.48 -5.80 -4.26
N LEU A 59 -2.71 -5.07 -5.35
CA LEU A 59 -2.85 -5.64 -6.70
C LEU A 59 -1.52 -6.00 -7.39
N ASN A 60 -0.39 -5.47 -6.90
CA ASN A 60 0.94 -5.76 -7.45
C ASN A 60 1.78 -6.64 -6.50
N VAL A 61 1.19 -7.21 -5.44
CA VAL A 61 1.95 -8.06 -4.51
C VAL A 61 2.40 -9.33 -5.26
N PRO A 62 3.60 -9.85 -4.96
CA PRO A 62 4.03 -11.20 -5.35
C PRO A 62 2.99 -12.32 -5.11
N SER A 63 2.02 -12.11 -4.21
CA SER A 63 0.95 -13.07 -3.92
C SER A 63 0.07 -13.35 -5.14
N ILE A 64 -0.21 -12.36 -5.99
CA ILE A 64 -0.98 -12.59 -7.23
C ILE A 64 -0.18 -13.45 -8.20
N SER A 65 1.13 -13.21 -8.31
CA SER A 65 2.02 -14.05 -9.12
C SER A 65 2.08 -15.49 -8.62
N ILE A 66 2.11 -15.69 -7.29
CA ILE A 66 2.04 -17.01 -6.67
C ILE A 66 0.71 -17.69 -6.99
N VAL A 67 -0.42 -16.99 -6.88
CA VAL A 67 -1.75 -17.54 -7.19
C VAL A 67 -1.85 -17.96 -8.66
N PHE A 68 -1.40 -17.13 -9.60
CA PHE A 68 -1.38 -17.47 -11.02
C PHE A 68 -0.50 -18.68 -11.32
N LEU A 69 0.67 -18.79 -10.67
CA LEU A 69 1.55 -19.94 -10.84
C LEU A 69 0.91 -21.22 -10.30
N SER A 70 0.32 -21.18 -9.11
CA SER A 70 -0.38 -22.31 -8.51
C SER A 70 -1.51 -22.79 -9.42
N LEU A 71 -2.31 -21.88 -9.95
CA LEU A 71 -3.36 -22.19 -10.94
C LEU A 71 -2.79 -22.82 -12.21
N PHE A 72 -1.68 -22.31 -12.73
CA PHE A 72 -1.01 -22.86 -13.90
C PHE A 72 -0.51 -24.29 -13.66
N LEU A 73 0.14 -24.55 -12.53
CA LEU A 73 0.62 -25.89 -12.17
C LEU A 73 -0.53 -26.88 -11.95
N ILE A 74 -1.63 -26.43 -11.31
CA ILE A 74 -2.86 -27.21 -11.16
C ILE A 74 -3.43 -27.56 -12.55
N PHE A 75 -3.49 -26.59 -13.46
CA PHE A 75 -3.99 -26.79 -14.81
C PHE A 75 -3.16 -27.79 -15.61
N VAL A 76 -1.82 -27.67 -15.59
CA VAL A 76 -0.90 -28.63 -16.22
C VAL A 76 -1.10 -30.03 -15.64
N SER A 77 -1.26 -30.13 -14.32
CA SER A 77 -1.49 -31.41 -13.64
C SER A 77 -2.84 -32.02 -14.05
N LEU A 78 -3.91 -31.22 -14.11
CA LEU A 78 -5.24 -31.63 -14.56
C LEU A 78 -5.23 -32.15 -16.00
N LEU A 79 -4.52 -31.46 -16.90
CA LEU A 79 -4.38 -31.92 -18.28
C LEU A 79 -3.67 -33.27 -18.36
N ASN A 80 -2.64 -33.47 -17.55
CA ASN A 80 -1.90 -34.72 -17.53
C ASN A 80 -2.74 -35.88 -16.95
N VAL A 81 -3.48 -35.61 -15.86
CA VAL A 81 -4.44 -36.57 -15.27
C VAL A 81 -5.55 -36.92 -16.26
N LYS A 82 -6.11 -35.93 -16.96
CA LYS A 82 -7.13 -36.15 -18.00
C LYS A 82 -6.58 -37.07 -19.09
N SER A 83 -5.36 -36.84 -19.57
CA SER A 83 -4.74 -37.71 -20.59
C SER A 83 -4.55 -39.13 -20.09
N ILE A 84 -4.15 -39.32 -18.83
CA ILE A 84 -4.03 -40.66 -18.24
C ILE A 84 -5.39 -41.37 -18.19
N LEU A 85 -6.45 -40.64 -17.81
CA LEU A 85 -7.81 -41.18 -17.74
C LEU A 85 -8.38 -41.53 -19.12
N THR A 86 -8.05 -40.76 -20.17
CA THR A 86 -8.57 -41.00 -21.54
C THR A 86 -7.72 -41.94 -22.37
N ASN A 87 -6.39 -41.86 -22.26
CA ASN A 87 -5.42 -42.51 -23.15
C ASN A 87 -4.59 -43.60 -22.46
N GLY A 88 -4.82 -43.83 -21.16
CA GLY A 88 -4.08 -44.78 -20.33
C GLY A 88 -2.80 -44.20 -19.73
N ILE A 89 -2.31 -44.86 -18.67
CA ILE A 89 -1.13 -44.44 -17.88
C ILE A 89 0.15 -44.36 -18.72
N SER A 90 0.26 -45.13 -19.81
CA SER A 90 1.39 -45.12 -20.72
C SER A 90 1.45 -43.90 -21.65
N ASN A 91 0.37 -43.12 -21.76
CA ASN A 91 0.27 -41.97 -22.64
C ASN A 91 -0.09 -40.68 -21.87
N PRO A 92 0.75 -40.24 -20.92
CA PRO A 92 0.58 -38.93 -20.32
C PRO A 92 0.81 -37.83 -21.37
N LEU A 93 0.11 -36.70 -21.23
CA LEU A 93 0.24 -35.55 -22.12
C LEU A 93 1.65 -34.95 -22.04
N PHE A 94 2.23 -34.97 -20.84
CA PHE A 94 3.59 -34.51 -20.57
C PHE A 94 4.39 -35.61 -19.88
N SER A 95 5.60 -35.84 -20.37
CA SER A 95 6.56 -36.72 -19.71
C SER A 95 7.01 -36.14 -18.36
N SER A 96 7.54 -36.98 -17.46
CA SER A 96 8.08 -36.53 -16.17
C SER A 96 9.18 -35.48 -16.34
N ASN A 97 10.07 -35.64 -17.33
CA ASN A 97 11.12 -34.67 -17.64
C ASN A 97 10.55 -33.32 -18.08
N THR A 98 9.48 -33.34 -18.88
CA THR A 98 8.80 -32.12 -19.34
C THR A 98 8.11 -31.41 -18.18
N LEU A 99 7.44 -32.15 -17.29
CA LEU A 99 6.83 -31.58 -16.08
C LEU A 99 7.87 -30.95 -15.15
N PHE A 100 9.01 -31.62 -14.94
CA PHE A 100 10.10 -31.09 -14.15
C PHE A 100 10.64 -29.77 -14.74
N ALA A 101 10.85 -29.71 -16.05
CA ALA A 101 11.25 -28.49 -16.73
C ALA A 101 10.21 -27.36 -16.60
N ILE A 102 8.92 -27.68 -16.75
CA ILE A 102 7.82 -26.72 -16.57
C ILE A 102 7.85 -26.14 -15.16
N VAL A 103 7.99 -26.97 -14.13
CA VAL A 103 8.06 -26.53 -12.73
C VAL A 103 9.30 -25.66 -12.49
N LEU A 104 10.47 -26.06 -12.99
CA LEU A 104 11.71 -25.32 -12.81
C LEU A 104 11.64 -23.92 -13.45
N ILE A 105 11.17 -23.83 -14.70
CA ILE A 105 10.98 -22.57 -15.42
C ILE A 105 9.93 -21.69 -14.71
N SER A 106 8.86 -22.31 -14.22
CA SER A 106 7.82 -21.64 -13.44
C SER A 106 8.35 -21.02 -12.14
N MET A 107 9.24 -21.70 -11.43
CA MET A 107 9.87 -21.15 -10.22
C MET A 107 10.80 -19.97 -10.54
N ILE A 108 11.61 -20.07 -11.60
CA ILE A 108 12.53 -19.00 -12.02
C ILE A 108 11.73 -17.76 -12.46
N SER A 109 10.73 -17.96 -13.31
CA SER A 109 9.87 -16.87 -13.79
C SER A 109 9.11 -16.17 -12.66
N LEU A 110 8.65 -16.92 -11.65
CA LEU A 110 8.01 -16.34 -10.46
C LEU A 110 8.96 -15.43 -9.68
N SER A 111 10.21 -15.86 -9.47
CA SER A 111 11.22 -15.05 -8.79
C SER A 111 11.49 -13.74 -9.53
N ILE A 112 11.63 -13.81 -10.86
CA ILE A 112 11.85 -12.63 -11.71
C ILE A 112 10.64 -11.69 -11.65
N LEU A 113 9.44 -12.22 -11.84
CA LEU A 113 8.20 -11.43 -11.82
C LEU A 113 7.98 -10.76 -10.46
N SER A 114 8.20 -11.49 -9.38
CA SER A 114 8.10 -10.97 -8.01
C SER A 114 9.10 -9.83 -7.77
N ARG A 115 10.34 -9.98 -8.24
CA ARG A 115 11.38 -8.94 -8.14
C ARG A 115 11.02 -7.70 -8.96
N MET A 116 10.49 -7.86 -10.17
CA MET A 116 10.03 -6.75 -11.01
C MET A 116 8.86 -6.00 -10.37
N LEU A 117 7.85 -6.71 -9.87
CA LEU A 117 6.70 -6.13 -9.19
C LEU A 117 7.10 -5.42 -7.89
N TYR A 118 7.99 -6.02 -7.10
CA TYR A 118 8.53 -5.40 -5.89
C TYR A 118 9.29 -4.10 -6.22
N SER A 119 10.18 -4.13 -7.23
CA SER A 119 10.92 -2.92 -7.64
C SER A 119 10.01 -1.79 -8.10
N ARG A 120 8.88 -2.11 -8.74
CA ARG A 120 7.86 -1.14 -9.18
C ARG A 120 6.96 -0.63 -8.06
N THR A 121 7.01 -1.22 -6.86
CA THR A 121 6.11 -0.86 -5.76
C THR A 121 6.84 -0.46 -4.48
N LYS A 122 8.16 -0.67 -4.39
CA LYS A 122 8.97 -0.31 -3.20
C LYS A 122 8.80 1.16 -2.78
N PHE A 123 8.63 2.07 -3.73
CA PHE A 123 8.48 3.51 -3.47
C PHE A 123 7.10 3.89 -2.92
N LEU A 124 6.10 3.02 -3.06
CA LEU A 124 4.74 3.28 -2.58
C LEU A 124 4.65 3.25 -1.05
N ASN A 125 5.52 2.49 -0.37
CA ASN A 125 5.48 2.39 1.09
C ASN A 125 5.98 3.67 1.79
N PRO A 126 7.12 4.26 1.41
CA PRO A 126 7.52 5.57 1.90
C PRO A 126 6.46 6.66 1.65
N LEU A 127 5.91 6.73 0.43
CA LEU A 127 4.85 7.69 0.08
C LEU A 127 3.60 7.52 0.95
N PHE A 128 3.19 6.28 1.21
CA PHE A 128 2.05 5.99 2.08
C PHE A 128 2.28 6.47 3.52
N VAL A 129 3.48 6.25 4.06
CA VAL A 129 3.86 6.68 5.42
C VAL A 129 3.90 8.20 5.51
N GLU A 130 4.50 8.86 4.53
CA GLU A 130 4.58 10.32 4.44
C GLU A 130 3.19 10.96 4.36
N ASN A 131 2.34 10.47 3.45
CA ASN A 131 0.96 10.93 3.32
C ASN A 131 0.17 10.75 4.63
N ASN A 132 0.32 9.62 5.33
CA ASN A 132 -0.38 9.41 6.60
C ASN A 132 0.09 10.39 7.69
N LYS A 133 1.38 10.74 7.71
CA LYS A 133 1.89 11.75 8.64
C LYS A 133 1.26 13.11 8.38
N VAL A 134 1.22 13.53 7.11
CA VAL A 134 0.59 14.80 6.71
C VAL A 134 -0.91 14.80 7.00
N ILE A 135 -1.61 13.69 6.72
CA ILE A 135 -3.04 13.57 7.05
C ILE A 135 -3.26 13.73 8.56
N TYR A 136 -2.46 13.08 9.39
CA TYR A 136 -2.58 13.18 10.85
C TYR A 136 -2.37 14.62 11.34
N GLU A 137 -1.38 15.31 10.80
CA GLU A 137 -1.10 16.72 11.10
C GLU A 137 -2.23 17.65 10.67
N LEU A 138 -2.81 17.42 9.48
CA LEU A 138 -3.98 18.14 8.98
C LEU A 138 -5.21 17.91 9.87
N GLU A 139 -5.48 16.66 10.26
CA GLU A 139 -6.61 16.30 11.12
C GLU A 139 -6.50 16.93 12.51
N LEU A 140 -5.30 16.95 13.09
CA LEU A 140 -5.05 17.64 14.36
C LEU A 140 -5.33 19.14 14.27
N GLU A 141 -4.92 19.79 13.17
CA GLU A 141 -5.14 21.22 12.99
C GLU A 141 -6.63 21.54 12.77
N ILE A 142 -7.34 20.72 12.00
CA ILE A 142 -8.80 20.82 11.84
C ILE A 142 -9.48 20.74 13.21
N GLN A 143 -9.16 19.73 14.02
CA GLN A 143 -9.74 19.57 15.36
C GLN A 143 -9.44 20.76 16.28
N ARG A 144 -8.24 21.35 16.20
CA ARG A 144 -7.88 22.54 16.98
C ARG A 144 -8.73 23.75 16.61
N ARG A 145 -8.98 23.95 15.31
CA ARG A 145 -9.80 25.06 14.82
C ARG A 145 -11.27 24.90 15.15
N GLU A 146 -11.78 23.67 15.04
CA GLU A 146 -13.13 23.31 15.51
C GLU A 146 -13.29 23.62 17.01
N LEU A 147 -12.29 23.29 17.84
CA LEU A 147 -12.29 23.60 19.28
C LEU A 147 -12.20 25.11 19.58
N ARG A 148 -11.64 25.91 18.66
CA ARG A 148 -11.58 27.38 18.76
C ARG A 148 -12.84 28.06 18.22
N GLY A 149 -13.76 27.32 17.60
CA GLY A 149 -14.94 27.89 16.94
C GLY A 149 -14.63 28.61 15.63
N GLU A 150 -13.48 28.31 15.01
CA GLU A 150 -13.12 28.81 13.69
C GLU A 150 -13.86 27.96 12.63
N ASN A 151 -14.72 28.60 11.83
CA ASN A 151 -15.43 27.99 10.69
C ASN A 151 -14.74 28.33 9.36
#